data_AF-A0A2V6ZTL4-F1
#
_entry.id   AF-A0A2V6ZTL4-F1
#
_cell.length_a   1.000
_cell.length_b   1.000
_cell.length_c   1.000
_cell.angle_alpha   90.00
_cell.angle_beta   90.00
_cell.angle_gamma   90.00
#
_symmetry.space_group_name_H-M   'P 1'
#
loop_
_entity.id
_entity.type
_entity.pdbx_description
1 polymer ?
#
loop_
_entity_poly.entity_id
_entity_poly.type
_entity_poly.pdbx_seq_one_letter_code
_entity_poly.pdbx_strand_id
1 'polypeptide(L)'
;MTKAQISLRGLECAMQTIQDRVSLLLRAYRTVRFCDACLALKMGAFPSDVREAVVLIGDGFQVSAGKCSECLREKTVVRALAA
;
A
#
# COMPACT_ATOMS: atom_id res chain seq x y z
N MET A 1 19.90 3.65 35.44
CA MET A 1 18.68 4.48 35.55
C MET A 1 18.87 5.69 34.64
N THR A 2 18.37 5.62 33.39
CA THR A 2 17.21 6.38 32.82
C THR A 2 17.56 7.83 32.50
N LYS A 3 17.52 8.34 31.25
CA LYS A 3 16.44 8.47 30.24
C LYS A 3 17.12 9.21 29.07
N ALA A 4 16.86 9.07 27.77
CA ALA A 4 15.82 8.40 27.02
C ALA A 4 16.37 8.20 25.59
N GLN A 5 16.34 6.97 25.11
CA GLN A 5 16.03 6.72 23.71
C GLN A 5 14.58 7.16 23.48
N ILE A 6 14.27 7.80 22.36
CA ILE A 6 13.04 7.62 21.55
C ILE A 6 13.08 8.59 20.35
N SER A 7 13.13 7.99 19.15
CA SER A 7 12.56 8.44 17.87
C SER A 7 12.97 9.79 17.27
N LEU A 8 14.08 9.77 16.52
CA LEU A 8 14.15 10.47 15.22
C LEU A 8 13.21 9.78 14.19
N ARG A 9 11.89 9.85 14.37
CA ARG A 9 10.90 9.24 13.45
C ARG A 9 9.74 10.18 13.04
N GLY A 10 9.87 11.49 13.24
CA GLY A 10 8.70 12.37 13.30
C GLY A 10 8.63 13.59 12.37
N LEU A 11 9.67 13.99 11.64
CA LEU A 11 9.68 15.29 10.95
C LEU A 11 10.40 15.29 9.60
N GLU A 12 9.97 14.42 8.71
CA GLU A 12 10.01 14.76 7.30
C GLU A 12 8.58 15.18 6.96
N CYS A 13 8.36 16.46 6.63
CA CYS A 13 7.21 16.90 5.85
C CYS A 13 7.27 16.28 4.45
N ALA A 14 7.37 14.95 4.37
CA ALA A 14 7.48 14.20 3.15
C ALA A 14 6.13 14.34 2.46
N MET A 15 6.16 15.00 1.31
CA MET A 15 5.14 14.83 0.29
C MET A 15 4.90 13.32 0.17
N GLN A 16 3.81 12.81 0.77
CA GLN A 16 3.56 11.38 0.83
C GLN A 16 3.43 10.91 -0.61
N THR A 17 4.45 10.23 -1.10
CA THR A 17 4.44 9.69 -2.46
C THR A 17 3.30 8.70 -2.55
N ILE A 18 2.81 8.48 -3.77
CA ILE A 18 1.73 7.51 -3.99
C ILE A 18 2.17 6.13 -3.46
N GLN A 19 3.45 5.79 -3.54
CA GLN A 19 4.03 4.57 -2.96
C GLN A 19 3.89 4.48 -1.44
N ASP A 20 4.18 5.56 -0.70
CA ASP A 20 4.04 5.58 0.77
C ASP A 20 2.57 5.42 1.17
N ARG A 21 1.67 6.13 0.48
CA ARG A 21 0.22 6.04 0.71
C ARG A 21 -0.32 4.64 0.40
N VAL A 22 0.10 4.03 -0.72
CA VAL A 22 -0.26 2.64 -1.06
C VAL A 22 0.25 1.70 0.03
N SER A 23 1.51 1.87 0.46
CA SER A 23 2.13 1.02 1.47
C SER A 23 1.38 1.06 2.79
N LEU A 24 1.05 2.26 3.26
CA LEU A 24 0.29 2.49 4.50
C LEU A 24 -1.10 1.87 4.41
N LEU A 25 -1.82 2.09 3.31
CA LEU A 25 -3.14 1.53 3.12
C LEU A 25 -3.08 0.00 3.11
N LEU A 26 -2.24 -0.60 2.27
CA LEU A 26 -2.13 -2.06 2.19
C LEU A 26 -1.67 -2.69 3.52
N ARG A 27 -0.82 -2.00 4.30
CA ARG A 27 -0.42 -2.45 5.65
C ARG A 27 -1.51 -2.28 6.70
N ALA A 28 -2.44 -1.33 6.55
CA ALA A 28 -3.63 -1.25 7.39
C ALA A 28 -4.59 -2.42 7.09
N TYR A 29 -4.62 -2.87 5.82
CA TYR A 29 -5.44 -3.97 5.34
C TYR A 29 -4.62 -5.23 5.03
N ARG A 30 -3.81 -5.71 6.00
CA ARG A 30 -2.78 -6.77 5.82
C ARG A 30 -3.23 -8.06 5.13
N THR A 31 -4.52 -8.35 5.09
CA THR A 31 -5.08 -9.59 4.54
C THR A 31 -6.00 -9.37 3.34
N VAL A 32 -6.27 -8.11 2.97
CA VAL A 32 -7.22 -7.77 1.92
C VAL A 32 -6.51 -7.62 0.59
N ARG A 33 -7.09 -8.22 -0.45
CA ARG A 33 -6.60 -8.11 -1.84
C ARG A 33 -7.34 -7.00 -2.55
N PHE A 34 -6.62 -6.04 -3.12
CA PHE A 34 -7.18 -4.95 -3.91
C PHE A 34 -6.64 -4.97 -5.34
N CYS A 35 -7.48 -4.72 -6.33
CA CYS A 35 -7.00 -4.38 -7.68
C CYS A 35 -6.59 -2.90 -7.75
N ASP A 36 -5.81 -2.56 -8.77
CA ASP A 36 -5.31 -1.20 -9.02
C ASP A 36 -6.44 -0.17 -9.07
N ALA A 37 -7.56 -0.48 -9.74
CA ALA A 37 -8.69 0.43 -9.84
C ALA A 37 -9.38 0.71 -8.49
N CYS A 38 -9.60 -0.33 -7.66
CA CYS A 38 -10.23 -0.14 -6.35
C CYS A 38 -9.29 0.55 -5.36
N LEU A 39 -7.99 0.28 -5.47
CA LEU A 39 -6.97 0.93 -4.67
C LEU A 39 -6.87 2.42 -5.03
N ALA A 40 -6.86 2.75 -6.33
CA ALA A 40 -6.90 4.11 -6.84
C ALA A 40 -8.15 4.88 -6.38
N LEU A 41 -9.32 4.24 -6.41
CA LEU A 41 -10.56 4.83 -5.90
C LEU A 41 -10.45 5.17 -4.41
N LYS A 42 -9.94 4.26 -3.57
CA LYS A 42 -9.75 4.52 -2.12
C LYS A 42 -8.76 5.65 -1.85
N MET A 43 -7.75 5.80 -2.71
CA MET A 43 -6.71 6.82 -2.56
C MET A 43 -7.07 8.16 -3.17
N GLY A 44 -8.12 8.23 -4.00
CA GLY A 44 -8.38 9.39 -4.84
C GLY A 44 -7.25 9.68 -5.83
N ALA A 45 -6.63 8.62 -6.36
CA ALA A 45 -5.50 8.69 -7.31
C ALA A 45 -5.88 8.09 -8.66
N PHE A 46 -5.06 8.31 -9.69
CA PHE A 46 -5.27 7.64 -10.98
C PHE A 46 -4.83 6.18 -10.92
N PRO A 47 -5.54 5.25 -11.59
CA PRO A 47 -5.16 3.83 -11.64
C PRO A 47 -3.75 3.59 -12.18
N SER A 48 -3.31 4.40 -13.14
CA SER A 48 -1.95 4.36 -13.71
C SER A 48 -0.88 4.65 -12.66
N ASP A 49 -1.05 5.70 -11.87
CA ASP A 49 -0.09 6.08 -10.83
C ASP A 49 -0.01 5.03 -9.72
N VAL A 50 -1.17 4.46 -9.35
CA VAL A 50 -1.23 3.38 -8.37
C VAL A 50 -0.59 2.11 -8.89
N ARG A 51 -0.78 1.78 -10.17
CA ARG A 51 -0.14 0.61 -10.79
C ARG A 51 1.37 0.78 -10.80
N GLU A 52 1.87 1.94 -11.20
CA GLU A 52 3.31 2.25 -11.16
C GLU A 52 3.83 2.14 -9.73
N ALA A 53 3.14 2.74 -8.77
CA ALA A 53 3.52 2.68 -7.36
C ALA A 53 3.57 1.23 -6.83
N VAL A 54 2.58 0.40 -7.16
CA VAL A 54 2.53 -1.02 -6.77
C VAL A 54 3.68 -1.83 -7.37
N VAL A 55 4.11 -1.52 -8.60
CA VAL A 55 5.28 -2.15 -9.22
C VAL A 55 6.58 -1.74 -8.49
N LEU A 56 6.65 -0.50 -8.03
CA LEU A 56 7.84 0.07 -7.37
C LEU A 56 7.93 -0.22 -5.86
N ILE A 57 6.84 -0.65 -5.23
CA ILE A 57 6.70 -0.76 -3.77
C ILE A 57 7.60 -1.84 -3.13
N GLY A 58 8.16 -2.73 -3.96
CA GLY A 58 9.19 -3.69 -3.56
C GLY A 58 8.72 -4.78 -2.58
N ASP A 59 9.68 -5.32 -1.82
CA ASP A 59 9.48 -6.40 -0.86
C ASP A 59 8.45 -6.07 0.22
N GLY A 60 7.71 -7.10 0.67
CA GLY A 60 6.64 -6.96 1.66
C GLY A 60 5.24 -6.76 1.06
N PHE A 61 5.13 -6.80 -0.27
CA PHE A 61 3.85 -6.84 -0.97
C PHE A 61 3.87 -7.97 -2.01
N GLN A 62 2.70 -8.56 -2.23
CA GLN A 62 2.52 -9.58 -3.25
C GLN A 62 1.53 -9.10 -4.29
N VAL A 63 1.96 -9.12 -5.54
CA VAL A 63 1.13 -8.90 -6.72
C VAL A 63 0.84 -10.24 -7.37
N SER A 64 -0.44 -10.59 -7.56
CA SER A 64 -0.84 -11.85 -8.18
C SER A 64 -2.17 -11.70 -8.91
N ALA A 65 -2.50 -12.64 -9.81
CA ALA A 65 -3.88 -12.79 -10.25
C ALA A 65 -4.74 -13.28 -9.08
N GLY A 66 -5.97 -12.76 -8.96
CA GLY A 66 -6.92 -13.22 -7.96
C GLY A 66 -8.17 -12.36 -7.89
N LYS A 67 -9.07 -12.72 -6.98
CA LYS A 67 -10.33 -11.98 -6.76
C LYS A 67 -10.08 -10.76 -5.88
N CYS A 68 -10.45 -9.57 -6.37
CA CYS A 68 -10.45 -8.35 -5.57
C CYS A 68 -11.56 -8.41 -4.51
N SER A 69 -11.26 -7.95 -3.30
CA SER A 69 -12.19 -8.03 -2.17
C SER A 69 -13.32 -6.99 -2.25
N GLU A 70 -13.09 -5.88 -2.97
CA GLU A 70 -14.07 -4.79 -3.12
C GLU A 70 -15.00 -5.01 -4.32
N CYS A 71 -14.43 -5.21 -5.52
CA CYS A 71 -15.24 -5.35 -6.73
C CYS A 71 -15.58 -6.81 -7.07
N LEU A 72 -15.05 -7.78 -6.32
CA LEU A 72 -15.31 -9.22 -6.49
C LEU A 72 -14.99 -9.78 -7.89
N ARG A 73 -14.25 -9.04 -8.72
CA ARG A 73 -13.79 -9.49 -10.04
C ARG A 73 -12.38 -10.10 -9.95
N GLU A 74 -12.11 -11.08 -10.81
CA GLU A 74 -10.77 -11.62 -11.01
C GLU A 74 -9.92 -10.65 -11.84
N LYS A 75 -8.82 -10.19 -11.24
CA LYS A 75 -7.88 -9.22 -11.82
C LYS A 75 -6.50 -9.41 -11.20
N THR A 76 -5.52 -8.64 -11.67
CA THR A 76 -4.29 -8.42 -10.91
C THR A 76 -4.62 -7.69 -9.61
N VAL A 77 -4.24 -8.28 -8.49
CA VAL A 77 -4.46 -7.75 -7.15
C VAL A 77 -3.16 -7.65 -6.39
N VAL A 78 -3.09 -6.69 -5.48
CA VAL A 78 -1.98 -6.49 -4.55
C VAL A 78 -2.47 -6.70 -3.12
N ARG A 79 -1.61 -7.31 -2.29
CA ARG A 79 -1.77 -7.40 -0.83
C ARG A 79 -0.45 -7.15 -0.13
N ALA A 80 -0.51 -6.69 1.12
CA ALA A 80 0.67 -6.75 1.98
C ALA A 80 0.99 -8.19 2.36
N LEU A 81 2.28 -8.52 2.44
CA LEU A 81 2.78 -9.72 3.08
C LEU A 81 2.97 -9.41 4.56
N ALA A 82 2.36 -10.21 5.44
CA ALA A 82 2.68 -10.12 6.86
C ALA A 82 4.13 -10.60 7.03
N ALA A 83 4.97 -9.74 7.61
CA ALA A 83 6.29 -10.12 8.10
C ALA A 83 6.15 -11.06 9.31
#